data_AF-A0A2E3Q6D7-F1
#
_entry.id   AF-A0A2E3Q6D7-F1
#
_cell.length_a   1.000
_cell.length_b   1.000
_cell.length_c   1.000
_cell.angle_alpha   90.00
_cell.angle_beta   90.00
_cell.angle_gamma   90.00
#
_symmetry.space_group_name_H-M   'P 1'
#
loop_
_entity.id
_entity.type
_entity.pdbx_description
1 polymer ?
#
loop_
_entity_poly.entity_id
_entity_poly.type
_entity_poly.pdbx_seq_one_letter_code
_entity_poly.pdbx_strand_id
1 'polypeptide(L)'
;MAQEAEANHHEEHEEHGLAHIVGYGPLVGTALALIVLTVLTVAVHAVDAGELNMPIALSIAGFKATLVCLYFMHLRWDRPFNALMLVGSILFAVLLMVFVLMDSGQYSPQIIAGNPDDVQETLDMVAPGAPITQKAQLD
;
A
#
# COMPACT_ATOMS: atom_id res chain seq x y z
N MET A 1 -76.81 7.61 -13.69
CA MET A 1 -75.70 6.72 -13.29
C MET A 1 -74.43 7.55 -13.48
N ALA A 2 -74.05 8.44 -12.55
CA ALA A 2 -73.44 8.13 -11.23
C ALA A 2 -72.29 7.14 -11.44
N GLN A 3 -71.07 7.61 -11.69
CA GLN A 3 -70.06 8.01 -10.68
C GLN A 3 -69.69 6.83 -9.80
N GLU A 4 -68.66 6.06 -10.18
CA GLU A 4 -67.70 5.43 -9.25
C GLU A 4 -66.34 5.34 -9.97
N ALA A 5 -65.41 6.16 -9.49
CA ALA A 5 -63.99 5.91 -9.54
C ALA A 5 -63.61 5.43 -8.13
N GLU A 6 -63.08 4.22 -8.01
CA GLU A 6 -62.32 3.73 -6.86
C GLU A 6 -61.52 2.52 -7.37
N ALA A 7 -60.23 2.67 -7.67
CA ALA A 7 -59.16 2.54 -6.68
C ALA A 7 -59.35 1.27 -5.83
N ASN A 8 -58.80 0.15 -6.30
CA ASN A 8 -58.32 -0.87 -5.39
C ASN A 8 -56.85 -1.13 -5.70
N HIS A 9 -56.05 -0.40 -4.93
CA HIS A 9 -54.68 -0.71 -4.57
C HIS A 9 -54.57 -2.21 -4.24
N HIS A 10 -53.94 -2.98 -5.11
CA HIS A 10 -53.14 -4.10 -4.62
C HIS A 10 -51.75 -3.54 -4.35
N GLU A 11 -51.59 -3.03 -3.13
CA GLU A 11 -50.30 -2.96 -2.48
C GLU A 11 -49.85 -4.41 -2.27
N GLU A 12 -49.19 -4.96 -3.28
CA GLU A 12 -48.18 -5.97 -3.01
C GLU A 12 -47.11 -5.25 -2.17
N HIS A 13 -47.23 -5.42 -0.86
CA HIS A 13 -46.10 -5.32 0.05
C HIS A 13 -45.08 -6.37 -0.41
N GLU A 14 -44.32 -6.03 -1.44
CA GLU A 14 -42.99 -6.59 -1.63
C GLU A 14 -42.22 -6.20 -0.37
N GLU A 15 -42.19 -7.13 0.58
CA GLU A 15 -41.12 -7.19 1.56
C GLU A 15 -39.82 -6.93 0.80
N HIS A 16 -39.23 -5.76 1.02
CA HIS A 16 -37.83 -5.51 0.73
C HIS A 16 -37.03 -6.49 1.59
N GLY A 17 -36.98 -7.74 1.11
CA GLY A 17 -36.20 -8.83 1.62
C GLY A 17 -34.76 -8.43 1.47
N LEU A 18 -34.30 -7.74 2.52
CA LEU A 18 -32.93 -7.52 2.93
C LEU A 18 -31.98 -8.32 2.05
N ALA A 19 -31.49 -7.67 1.00
CA ALA A 19 -30.39 -8.17 0.21
C ALA A 19 -29.25 -8.43 1.19
N HIS A 20 -29.12 -9.68 1.66
CA HIS A 20 -28.07 -10.14 2.55
C HIS A 20 -26.78 -10.22 1.73
N ILE A 21 -26.28 -9.05 1.35
CA ILE A 21 -25.05 -8.84 0.61
C ILE A 21 -23.91 -9.02 1.63
N VAL A 22 -23.55 -10.29 1.85
CA VAL A 22 -22.48 -10.73 2.77
C VAL A 22 -22.75 -10.40 4.24
N GLY A 23 -22.92 -11.44 5.08
CA GLY A 23 -23.06 -11.24 6.52
C GLY A 23 -21.85 -10.50 7.12
N TYR A 24 -22.03 -9.76 8.22
CA TYR A 24 -20.95 -9.02 8.87
C TYR A 24 -19.82 -9.91 9.43
N GLY A 25 -20.04 -11.23 9.54
CA GLY A 25 -19.10 -12.19 10.12
C GLY A 25 -17.71 -12.22 9.45
N PRO A 26 -17.61 -12.50 8.13
CA PRO A 26 -16.35 -12.44 7.40
C PRO A 26 -15.58 -11.12 7.55
N LEU A 27 -16.29 -9.98 7.57
CA LEU A 27 -15.67 -8.66 7.70
C LEU A 27 -15.05 -8.43 9.08
N VAL A 28 -15.74 -8.85 10.15
CA VAL A 28 -15.20 -8.76 11.51
C VAL A 28 -14.02 -9.73 11.68
N GLY A 29 -14.12 -10.94 11.13
CA GLY A 29 -13.04 -11.93 11.16
C GLY A 29 -11.77 -11.44 10.46
N THR A 30 -11.90 -10.83 9.27
CA THR A 30 -10.75 -10.26 8.57
C THR A 30 -10.22 -8.99 9.22
N ALA A 31 -11.07 -8.15 9.80
CA ALA A 31 -10.63 -6.99 10.57
C ALA A 31 -9.74 -7.40 11.75
N LEU A 32 -10.13 -8.43 12.51
CA LEU A 32 -9.30 -8.98 13.58
C LEU A 32 -7.99 -9.56 13.07
N ALA A 33 -8.02 -10.30 11.95
CA ALA A 33 -6.80 -10.80 11.31
C ALA A 33 -5.84 -9.66 10.91
N LEU A 34 -6.36 -8.56 10.34
CA LEU A 34 -5.56 -7.40 9.97
C LEU A 34 -4.94 -6.71 11.19
N ILE A 35 -5.66 -6.61 12.30
CA ILE A 35 -5.13 -6.10 13.57
C ILE A 35 -3.96 -6.96 14.05
N VAL A 36 -4.13 -8.29 14.06
CA VAL A 36 -3.05 -9.22 14.46
C VAL A 36 -1.83 -9.06 13.55
N LEU A 37 -2.02 -9.01 12.23
CA LEU A 37 -0.93 -8.79 11.29
C LEU A 37 -0.26 -7.43 11.49
N THR A 38 -0.99 -6.41 11.94
CA THR A 38 -0.45 -5.07 12.22
C THR A 38 0.43 -5.08 13.46
N VAL A 39 -0.02 -5.70 14.54
CA VAL A 39 0.79 -5.94 15.74
C VAL A 39 2.06 -6.72 15.38
N LEU A 40 1.92 -7.75 14.53
CA LEU A 40 3.06 -8.52 14.04
C LEU A 40 4.07 -7.66 13.27
N THR A 41 3.63 -6.72 12.43
CA THR A 41 4.55 -5.81 11.73
C THR A 41 5.30 -4.90 12.70
N VAL A 42 4.63 -4.36 13.72
CA VAL A 42 5.28 -3.54 14.75
C VAL A 42 6.28 -4.38 15.55
N ALA A 43 5.92 -5.61 15.90
CA ALA A 43 6.80 -6.53 16.62
C ALA A 43 8.03 -6.92 15.80
N VAL A 44 7.86 -7.22 14.51
CA VAL A 44 8.96 -7.51 13.59
C VAL A 44 9.85 -6.29 13.40
N HIS A 45 9.28 -5.09 13.34
CA HIS A 45 10.07 -3.86 13.26
C HIS A 45 10.93 -3.61 14.51
N ALA A 46 10.52 -4.13 15.67
CA ALA A 46 11.30 -4.03 16.91
C ALA A 46 12.48 -5.02 16.98
N VAL A 47 12.55 -6.00 16.07
CA VAL A 47 13.65 -6.97 15.99
C VAL A 47 14.54 -6.61 14.82
N ASP A 48 15.83 -6.38 15.07
CA ASP A 48 16.75 -6.06 14.00
C ASP A 48 17.30 -7.34 13.35
N ALA A 49 16.71 -7.73 12.22
CA ALA A 49 17.15 -8.83 11.37
C ALA A 49 18.10 -8.38 10.25
N GLY A 50 18.61 -7.14 10.32
CA GLY A 50 19.54 -6.58 9.34
C GLY A 50 18.94 -6.49 7.94
N GLU A 51 19.62 -7.04 6.93
CA GLU A 51 19.19 -7.01 5.52
C GLU A 51 17.83 -7.71 5.28
N LEU A 52 17.42 -8.62 6.16
CA LEU A 52 16.14 -9.32 6.04
C LEU A 52 14.93 -8.49 6.52
N ASN A 53 15.15 -7.34 7.17
CA ASN A 53 14.06 -6.48 7.64
C ASN A 53 13.11 -6.06 6.51
N MET A 54 13.68 -5.67 5.36
CA MET A 54 12.91 -5.20 4.21
C MET A 54 12.07 -6.31 3.55
N PRO A 55 12.66 -7.46 3.15
CA PRO A 55 11.90 -8.57 2.57
C PRO A 55 10.79 -9.08 3.50
N ILE A 56 11.05 -9.18 4.81
CA ILE A 56 10.07 -9.63 5.79
C ILE A 56 8.94 -8.60 5.91
N ALA A 57 9.26 -7.31 6.06
CA ALA A 57 8.26 -6.25 6.14
C ALA A 57 7.36 -6.23 4.89
N LEU A 58 7.95 -6.34 3.70
CA LEU A 58 7.22 -6.37 2.43
C LEU A 58 6.32 -7.61 2.31
N SER A 59 6.81 -8.77 2.75
CA SER A 59 6.02 -10.01 2.75
C SER A 59 4.77 -9.88 3.63
N ILE A 60 4.94 -9.39 4.85
CA ILE A 60 3.82 -9.19 5.79
C ILE A 60 2.83 -8.13 5.24
N ALA A 61 3.35 -7.06 4.63
CA ALA A 61 2.52 -6.06 3.96
C ALA A 61 1.72 -6.67 2.79
N GLY A 62 2.33 -7.55 2.00
CA GLY A 62 1.68 -8.29 0.91
C GLY A 62 0.54 -9.20 1.39
N PHE A 63 0.73 -9.90 2.52
CA PHE A 63 -0.34 -10.69 3.14
C PHE A 63 -1.52 -9.82 3.59
N LYS A 64 -1.25 -8.66 4.21
CA LYS A 64 -2.31 -7.70 4.57
C LYS A 64 -3.08 -7.22 3.33
N ALA A 65 -2.35 -6.81 2.29
CA ALA A 65 -2.96 -6.33 1.04
C ALA A 65 -3.84 -7.41 0.41
N THR A 66 -3.40 -8.66 0.40
CA THR A 66 -4.20 -9.79 -0.10
C THR A 66 -5.50 -9.95 0.68
N LEU A 67 -5.48 -9.92 2.01
CA LEU A 67 -6.70 -10.01 2.83
C LEU A 67 -7.68 -8.86 2.56
N VAL A 68 -7.15 -7.63 2.42
CA VAL A 68 -7.97 -6.46 2.06
C VAL A 68 -8.61 -6.63 0.68
N CYS A 69 -7.84 -7.05 -0.32
CA CYS A 69 -8.35 -7.24 -1.68
C CYS A 69 -9.41 -8.35 -1.73
N LEU A 70 -9.18 -9.48 -1.07
CA LEU A 70 -10.11 -10.62 -1.12
C LEU A 70 -11.45 -10.30 -0.44
N TYR A 71 -11.43 -9.65 0.73
CA TYR A 71 -12.61 -9.52 1.59
C TYR A 71 -13.22 -8.11 1.59
N PHE A 72 -12.43 -7.05 1.72
CA PHE A 72 -12.96 -5.68 1.76
C PHE A 72 -13.28 -5.14 0.36
N MET A 73 -12.47 -5.48 -0.64
CA MET A 73 -12.78 -5.16 -2.04
C MET A 73 -13.74 -6.16 -2.69
N HIS A 74 -14.27 -7.12 -1.92
CA HIS A 74 -15.20 -8.14 -2.39
C HIS A 74 -14.72 -9.01 -3.57
N LEU A 75 -13.42 -9.04 -3.91
CA LEU A 75 -12.92 -9.86 -5.03
C LEU A 75 -13.29 -11.35 -4.89
N ARG A 76 -13.44 -11.84 -3.65
CA ARG A 76 -13.85 -13.23 -3.42
C ARG A 76 -15.27 -13.55 -3.91
N TRP A 77 -16.14 -12.55 -3.98
CA TRP A 77 -17.54 -12.67 -4.41
C TRP A 77 -17.85 -11.96 -5.73
N ASP A 78 -16.93 -11.14 -6.22
CA ASP A 78 -17.07 -10.38 -7.45
C ASP A 78 -16.65 -11.18 -8.70
N ARG A 79 -16.83 -10.59 -9.88
CA ARG A 79 -16.47 -11.17 -11.17
C ARG A 79 -14.94 -11.35 -11.26
N PRO A 80 -14.47 -12.44 -11.91
CA PRO A 80 -13.03 -12.73 -12.05
C PRO A 80 -12.26 -11.69 -12.86
N PHE A 81 -12.98 -10.83 -13.60
CA PHE A 81 -12.39 -9.71 -14.34
C PHE A 81 -11.69 -8.70 -13.42
N ASN A 82 -12.25 -8.41 -12.24
CA ASN A 82 -11.65 -7.47 -11.28
C ASN A 82 -10.38 -8.06 -10.65
N ALA A 83 -10.35 -9.38 -10.42
CA ALA A 83 -9.14 -10.08 -10.00
C ALA A 83 -8.04 -10.02 -11.08
N LEU A 84 -8.39 -10.19 -12.36
CA LEU A 84 -7.42 -10.08 -13.47
C LEU A 84 -6.83 -8.68 -13.56
N MET A 85 -7.66 -7.64 -13.46
CA MET A 85 -7.20 -6.24 -13.45
C MET A 85 -6.30 -5.94 -12.25
N LEU A 86 -6.66 -6.42 -11.06
CA LEU A 86 -5.82 -6.28 -9.87
C LEU A 86 -4.46 -6.95 -10.07
N VAL A 87 -4.43 -8.22 -10.50
CA VAL A 87 -3.18 -8.95 -10.75
C VAL A 87 -2.34 -8.25 -11.82
N GLY A 88 -2.96 -7.76 -12.89
CA GLY A 88 -2.29 -6.97 -13.93
C GLY A 88 -1.66 -5.69 -13.37
N SER A 89 -2.40 -4.96 -12.51
CA SER A 89 -1.89 -3.74 -11.86
C SER A 89 -0.75 -4.02 -10.89
N ILE A 90 -0.81 -5.11 -10.11
CA ILE A 90 0.25 -5.53 -9.19
C ILE A 90 1.49 -5.94 -9.97
N LEU A 91 1.33 -6.74 -11.04
CA LEU A 91 2.44 -7.15 -11.90
C LEU A 91 3.12 -5.91 -12.48
N PHE A 92 2.34 -4.97 -13.01
CA PHE A 92 2.86 -3.72 -13.53
C PHE A 92 3.59 -2.90 -12.46
N ALA A 93 3.02 -2.77 -11.26
CA ALA A 93 3.66 -2.08 -10.14
C ALA A 93 4.98 -2.75 -9.70
N VAL A 94 5.03 -4.08 -9.64
CA VAL A 94 6.24 -4.85 -9.32
C VAL A 94 7.29 -4.67 -10.41
N LEU A 95 6.90 -4.67 -11.68
CA LEU A 95 7.80 -4.40 -12.80
C LEU A 95 8.44 -3.00 -12.65
N LEU A 96 7.63 -1.97 -12.39
CA LEU A 96 8.14 -0.62 -12.15
C LEU A 96 9.04 -0.55 -10.90
N MET A 97 8.67 -1.25 -9.83
CA MET A 97 9.48 -1.34 -8.61
C MET A 97 10.87 -1.93 -8.91
N VAL A 98 10.94 -3.00 -9.71
CA VAL A 98 12.22 -3.61 -10.11
C VAL A 98 13.06 -2.62 -10.93
N PHE A 99 12.44 -1.86 -11.84
CA PHE A 99 13.15 -0.81 -12.57
C PHE A 99 13.68 0.29 -11.66
N VAL A 100 12.91 0.76 -10.69
CA VAL A 100 13.35 1.76 -9.71
C VAL A 100 14.51 1.23 -8.87
N LEU A 101 14.45 -0.02 -8.41
CA LEU A 101 15.53 -0.64 -7.64
C LEU A 101 16.80 -0.82 -8.47
N MET A 102 16.65 -1.23 -9.74
CA MET A 102 17.77 -1.36 -10.67
C MET A 102 18.41 0.00 -10.95
N ASP A 103 17.61 1.02 -11.24
CA ASP A 103 18.06 2.40 -11.49
C ASP A 103 18.79 2.98 -10.26
N SER A 104 18.18 2.85 -9.07
CA SER A 104 18.79 3.27 -7.80
C SER A 104 20.13 2.56 -7.57
N GLY A 105 20.22 1.27 -7.87
CA GLY A 105 21.45 0.49 -7.76
C GLY A 105 22.54 0.95 -8.74
N GLN A 106 22.18 1.35 -9.96
CA GLN A 106 23.13 1.87 -10.96
C GLN A 106 23.58 3.31 -10.66
N TYR A 107 22.69 4.12 -10.06
CA TYR A 107 22.99 5.49 -9.68
C TYR A 107 23.82 5.59 -8.40
N SER A 108 23.61 4.68 -7.43
CA SER A 108 24.32 4.66 -6.14
C SER A 108 25.84 4.89 -6.19
N PRO A 109 26.63 4.28 -7.10
CA PRO A 109 28.08 4.53 -7.16
C PRO A 109 28.46 5.92 -7.71
N GLN A 110 27.53 6.62 -8.35
CA GLN A 110 27.73 7.97 -8.90
C GLN A 110 27.30 9.06 -7.91
N ILE A 111 26.72 8.67 -6.76
CA ILE A 111 26.35 9.59 -5.70
C ILE A 111 27.62 10.07 -5.00
N ILE A 112 27.98 11.32 -5.23
CA ILE A 112 29.06 11.99 -4.50
C ILE A 112 28.53 12.31 -3.10
N ALA A 113 29.05 11.61 -2.08
CA ALA A 113 28.77 11.90 -0.69
C ALA A 113 29.54 13.16 -0.27
N GLY A 114 28.87 14.30 -0.29
CA GLY A 114 29.44 15.59 0.14
C GLY A 114 29.73 16.55 -1.02
N ASN A 115 30.58 17.53 -0.74
CA ASN A 115 30.89 18.59 -1.68
C ASN A 115 31.89 18.07 -2.73
N PRO A 116 31.62 18.16 -4.04
CA PRO A 116 32.56 17.71 -5.07
C PRO A 116 33.87 18.51 -4.98
N ASP A 117 34.98 17.91 -5.41
CA ASP A 117 36.32 18.42 -5.12
C ASP A 117 36.54 19.86 -5.63
N ASP A 118 35.92 20.20 -6.76
CA ASP A 118 35.90 21.55 -7.35
C ASP A 118 35.17 22.57 -6.46
N VAL A 119 34.01 22.20 -5.91
CA VAL A 119 33.26 23.07 -5.00
C VAL A 119 33.99 23.15 -3.67
N GLN A 120 34.65 22.09 -3.20
CA GLN A 120 35.44 22.12 -1.96
C GLN A 120 36.65 23.05 -2.08
N GLU A 121 37.35 23.02 -3.22
CA GLU A 121 38.46 23.91 -3.51
C GLU A 121 38.03 25.38 -3.49
N THR A 122 36.87 25.70 -4.10
CA THR A 122 36.33 27.08 -4.06
C THR A 122 35.89 27.51 -2.67
N LEU A 123 35.31 26.60 -1.88
CA LEU A 123 34.88 26.88 -0.52
C LEU A 123 36.06 27.15 0.42
N ASP A 124 37.15 26.39 0.30
CA ASP A 124 38.36 26.56 1.09
C ASP A 124 39.10 27.87 0.74
N MET A 125 38.99 28.33 -0.52
CA MET A 125 39.54 29.63 -0.95
C MET A 125 38.69 30.84 -0.53
N VAL A 126 37.36 30.73 -0.59
CA VAL A 126 36.46 31.89 -0.45
C VAL A 126 35.90 32.04 0.96
N ALA A 127 35.70 30.95 1.69
CA ALA A 127 35.10 30.95 3.02
C ALA A 127 35.84 30.00 3.99
N PRO A 128 37.14 30.26 4.26
CA PRO A 128 37.93 29.40 5.14
C PRO A 128 37.31 29.32 6.54
N GLY A 129 36.95 28.10 6.95
CA GLY A 129 36.36 27.82 8.27
C GLY A 129 34.84 27.93 8.36
N ALA A 130 34.12 28.10 7.24
CA ALA A 130 32.66 28.02 7.25
C ALA A 130 32.21 26.56 7.52
N PRO A 131 31.12 26.34 8.29
CA PRO A 131 30.64 24.99 8.62
C PRO A 131 30.35 24.09 7.41
N ILE A 132 30.09 24.71 6.24
CA ILE A 132 29.83 24.03 4.96
C ILE A 132 31.09 23.47 4.28
N THR A 133 32.30 23.86 4.72
CA THR A 133 33.58 23.42 4.14
C THR A 133 34.16 22.18 4.83
N GLN A 134 33.53 21.69 5.90
CA GLN A 134 33.95 20.41 6.47
C GLN A 134 33.49 19.30 5.54
N LYS A 135 34.44 18.56 4.93
CA LYS A 135 34.14 17.26 4.30
C LYS A 135 33.45 16.44 5.39
N ALA A 136 32.14 16.23 5.28
CA ALA A 136 31.37 15.51 6.27
C ALA A 136 32.07 14.17 6.49
N GLN A 137 32.71 14.04 7.64
CA GLN A 137 33.51 12.88 8.02
C GLN A 137 32.51 11.77 8.32
N LEU A 138 32.11 11.05 7.27
CA LEU A 138 31.28 9.87 7.35
C LEU A 138 32.21 8.66 7.33
N ASP A 139 32.67 8.29 8.52
CA ASP A 139 32.99 6.89 8.85
C ASP A 139 31.68 6.13 9.11
#